data_AF-A0A1Y1R4W4-F1
#
_entry.id   AF-A0A1Y1R4W4-F1
#
_cell.length_a   1.000
_cell.length_b   1.000
_cell.length_c   1.000
_cell.angle_alpha   90.00
_cell.angle_beta   90.00
_cell.angle_gamma   90.00
#
_symmetry.space_group_name_H-M   'P 1'
#
loop_
_entity.id
_entity.type
_entity.pdbx_description
1 polymer ?
#
loop_
_entity_poly.entity_id
_entity_poly.type
_entity_poly.pdbx_seq_one_letter_code
_entity_poly.pdbx_strand_id
1 'polypeptide(L)'
;MIARRAWLKEKLPNHVAIMGFMTAYLWLAPVFYNPKYAYIIPFFHSLQYLMFCGVYMHNKIERNTAEERKRYWVEQARWWGLALLFGALFFEWLPSVLDDSISYDTQSTGARLFYVLFTLFINVHHYFIDSVIWKGDNQEVREHLKPIDQH
;
A
#
# COMPACT_ATOMS: atom_id res chain seq x y z
N MET A 1 -34.99 2.10 -13.96
CA MET A 1 -35.70 2.72 -12.80
C MET A 1 -35.00 2.50 -11.44
N ILE A 2 -34.12 1.49 -11.29
CA ILE A 2 -33.36 1.21 -10.06
C ILE A 2 -32.14 2.15 -9.89
N ALA A 3 -31.40 2.44 -10.97
CA ALA A 3 -30.24 3.35 -10.94
C ALA A 3 -30.59 4.78 -10.47
N ARG A 4 -31.78 5.27 -10.82
CA ARG A 4 -32.28 6.60 -10.39
C ARG A 4 -32.60 6.65 -8.89
N ARG A 5 -32.98 5.54 -8.25
CA ARG A 5 -33.28 5.50 -6.81
C ARG A 5 -32.03 5.44 -5.94
N ALA A 6 -30.91 4.91 -6.45
CA ALA A 6 -29.63 4.92 -5.76
C ALA A 6 -29.02 6.33 -5.72
N TRP A 7 -29.19 7.10 -6.80
CA TRP A 7 -28.68 8.47 -6.90
C TRP A 7 -29.52 9.52 -6.15
N LEU A 8 -30.81 9.27 -5.93
CA LEU A 8 -31.73 10.22 -5.26
C LEU A 8 -31.81 10.07 -3.73
N LYS A 9 -31.12 9.11 -3.14
CA LYS A 9 -30.91 9.08 -1.68
C LYS A 9 -29.58 9.77 -1.41
N GLU A 10 -29.55 11.09 -1.51
CA GLU A 10 -28.46 11.92 -1.01
C GLU A 10 -28.40 11.82 0.52
N LYS A 11 -27.95 10.67 1.02
CA LYS A 11 -27.41 10.59 2.37
C LYS A 11 -26.04 11.24 2.26
N LEU A 12 -25.90 12.40 2.88
CA LEU A 12 -24.60 13.02 3.10
C LEU A 12 -23.62 11.95 3.63
N PRO A 13 -22.34 12.02 3.25
CA PRO A 13 -21.32 11.14 3.82
C PRO A 13 -21.44 11.18 5.34
N ASN A 14 -21.45 10.02 5.99
CA ASN A 14 -21.53 9.99 7.44
C ASN A 14 -20.32 10.73 8.04
N HIS A 15 -20.43 11.16 9.29
CA HIS A 15 -19.35 11.88 9.98
C HIS A 15 -18.01 11.13 9.96
N VAL A 16 -18.04 9.79 9.92
CA VAL A 16 -16.84 8.94 9.77
C VAL A 16 -16.14 9.18 8.43
N ALA A 17 -16.89 9.23 7.32
CA ALA A 17 -16.35 9.51 6.01
C ALA A 17 -15.77 10.94 5.94
N ILE A 18 -16.48 11.92 6.49
CA ILE A 18 -16.00 13.32 6.56
C ILE A 18 -14.70 13.39 7.36
N MET A 19 -14.63 12.74 8.53
CA MET A 19 -13.43 12.70 9.36
C MET A 19 -12.26 12.03 8.62
N GLY A 20 -12.52 10.95 7.88
CA GLY A 20 -11.53 10.28 7.04
C GLY A 20 -10.94 11.22 5.99
N PHE A 21 -11.78 11.95 5.25
CA PHE A 21 -11.33 12.96 4.30
C PHE A 21 -10.55 14.08 4.98
N MET A 22 -11.07 14.66 6.06
CA MET A 22 -10.39 15.73 6.79
C MET A 22 -9.01 15.29 7.30
N THR A 23 -8.90 14.08 7.82
CA THR A 23 -7.63 13.51 8.29
C THR A 23 -6.66 13.37 7.13
N ALA A 24 -7.09 12.86 5.97
CA ALA A 24 -6.25 12.76 4.79
C ALA A 24 -5.77 14.14 4.30
N TYR A 25 -6.64 15.15 4.26
CA TYR A 25 -6.27 16.51 3.89
C TYR A 25 -5.27 17.14 4.86
N LEU A 26 -5.50 16.99 6.17
CA LEU A 26 -4.56 17.48 7.19
C LEU A 26 -3.22 16.76 7.10
N TRP A 27 -3.23 15.45 6.85
CA TRP A 27 -2.01 14.66 6.70
C TRP A 27 -1.22 15.04 5.45
N LEU A 28 -1.89 15.43 4.37
CA LEU A 28 -1.26 15.89 3.12
C LEU A 28 -0.93 17.39 3.12
N ALA A 29 -1.43 18.17 4.09
CA ALA A 29 -1.20 19.62 4.16
C ALA A 29 0.29 20.03 4.10
N PRO A 30 1.26 19.30 4.68
CA PRO A 30 2.68 19.64 4.58
C PRO A 30 3.21 19.72 3.14
N VAL A 31 2.57 19.04 2.18
CA VAL A 31 2.95 19.09 0.75
C VAL A 31 2.88 20.53 0.21
N PHE A 32 1.96 21.36 0.70
CA PHE A 32 1.85 22.75 0.28
C PHE A 32 2.97 23.64 0.85
N TYR A 33 3.63 23.22 1.92
CA TYR A 33 4.77 23.93 2.49
C TYR A 33 6.09 23.49 1.83
N ASN A 34 6.25 22.19 1.58
CA ASN A 34 7.44 21.66 0.91
C ASN A 34 7.09 20.46 0.02
N PRO A 35 7.41 20.51 -1.29
CA PRO A 35 7.05 19.43 -2.22
C PRO A 35 7.72 18.09 -1.88
N LYS A 36 8.81 18.08 -1.08
CA LYS A 36 9.44 16.84 -0.61
C LYS A 36 8.48 15.95 0.20
N TYR A 37 7.48 16.55 0.86
CA TYR A 37 6.49 15.78 1.61
C TYR A 37 5.62 14.89 0.72
N ALA A 38 5.51 15.19 -0.58
CA ALA A 38 4.83 14.33 -1.55
C ALA A 38 5.51 12.95 -1.70
N TYR A 39 6.78 12.83 -1.33
CA TYR A 39 7.53 11.57 -1.32
C TYR A 39 7.64 10.97 0.08
N ILE A 40 7.90 11.82 1.09
CA ILE A 40 8.10 11.39 2.47
C ILE A 40 6.83 10.77 3.05
N ILE A 41 5.65 11.37 2.79
CA ILE A 41 4.39 10.87 3.32
C ILE A 41 4.08 9.46 2.78
N PRO A 42 4.05 9.21 1.46
CA PRO A 42 3.87 7.86 0.92
C PRO A 42 4.94 6.87 1.36
N PHE A 43 6.19 7.31 1.53
CA PHE A 43 7.28 6.46 2.03
C PHE A 43 6.98 5.93 3.43
N PHE A 44 6.69 6.82 4.39
CA PHE A 44 6.39 6.39 5.76
C PHE A 44 5.05 5.64 5.86
N HIS A 45 4.07 6.01 5.03
CA HIS A 45 2.82 5.28 4.92
C HIS A 45 3.07 3.82 4.48
N SER A 46 3.87 3.63 3.43
CA SER A 46 4.27 2.29 2.97
C SER A 46 5.04 1.51 4.04
N LEU A 47 5.87 2.19 4.84
CA LEU A 47 6.62 1.56 5.93
C LEU A 47 5.68 1.03 7.04
N GLN A 48 4.59 1.74 7.34
CA GLN A 48 3.57 1.26 8.28
C GLN A 48 2.92 -0.05 7.79
N TYR A 49 2.61 -0.12 6.49
CA TYR A 49 2.05 -1.35 5.90
C TYR A 49 3.02 -2.51 5.89
N LEU A 50 4.29 -2.23 5.59
CA LEU A 50 5.34 -3.23 5.62
C LEU A 50 5.49 -3.86 7.02
N MET A 51 5.28 -3.06 8.07
CA MET A 51 5.22 -3.55 9.45
C MET A 51 4.03 -4.51 9.67
N PHE A 52 2.81 -4.15 9.24
CA PHE A 52 1.64 -5.02 9.40
C PHE A 52 1.79 -6.35 8.67
N CYS A 53 2.26 -6.30 7.42
CA CYS A 53 2.56 -7.51 6.66
C CYS A 53 3.64 -8.36 7.32
N GLY A 54 4.68 -7.71 7.87
CA GLY A 54 5.75 -8.37 8.62
C GLY A 54 5.25 -9.10 9.86
N VAL A 55 4.37 -8.47 10.66
CA VAL A 55 3.73 -9.08 11.83
C VAL A 55 2.83 -10.24 11.41
N TYR A 56 2.00 -10.04 10.38
CA TYR A 56 1.15 -11.10 9.84
C TYR A 56 1.98 -12.32 9.43
N MET A 57 3.05 -12.11 8.66
CA MET A 57 3.93 -13.20 8.22
C MET A 57 4.68 -13.84 9.39
N HIS A 58 5.08 -13.06 10.38
CA HIS A 58 5.74 -13.56 11.58
C HIS A 58 4.86 -14.56 12.35
N ASN A 59 3.56 -14.26 12.47
CA ASN A 59 2.61 -15.06 13.22
C ASN A 59 2.00 -16.21 12.40
N LYS A 60 2.13 -16.18 11.06
CA LYS A 60 1.55 -17.19 10.16
C LYS A 60 2.13 -18.59 10.31
N ILE A 61 3.37 -18.70 10.80
CA ILE A 61 4.09 -19.98 10.87
C ILE A 61 4.46 -20.26 12.33
N GLU A 62 3.96 -21.37 12.86
CA GLU A 62 4.37 -21.91 14.16
C GLU A 62 5.85 -22.27 14.16
N ARG A 63 6.49 -22.28 15.34
CA ARG A 63 7.95 -22.44 15.51
C ARG A 63 8.31 -23.51 16.54
N ASN A 64 7.40 -24.45 16.80
CA ASN A 64 7.51 -25.45 17.86
C ASN A 64 8.59 -26.50 17.51
N THR A 65 8.67 -26.92 16.26
CA THR A 65 9.63 -27.91 15.78
C THR A 65 10.84 -27.30 15.06
N ALA A 66 11.92 -28.08 14.89
CA ALA A 66 13.09 -27.63 14.14
C ALA A 66 12.77 -27.39 12.64
N GLU A 67 11.95 -28.26 12.06
CA GLU A 67 11.49 -28.12 10.66
C GLU A 67 10.62 -26.87 10.46
N GLU A 68 9.73 -26.59 11.41
CA GLU A 68 8.92 -25.36 11.43
C GLU A 68 9.77 -24.10 11.52
N ARG A 69 10.79 -24.08 12.38
CA ARG A 69 11.73 -22.93 12.46
C ARG A 69 12.51 -22.73 11.17
N LYS A 70 12.95 -23.80 10.53
CA LYS A 70 13.62 -23.73 9.21
C LYS A 70 12.66 -23.16 8.16
N ARG A 71 11.43 -23.67 8.11
CA ARG A 71 10.38 -23.18 7.21
C ARG A 71 10.08 -21.70 7.46
N TYR A 72 9.96 -21.28 8.71
CA TYR A 72 9.77 -19.87 9.08
C TYR A 72 10.84 -18.98 8.44
N TRP A 73 12.12 -19.29 8.59
CA TRP A 73 13.19 -18.45 8.03
C TRP A 73 13.20 -18.44 6.50
N VAL A 74 12.93 -19.59 5.86
CA VAL A 74 12.82 -19.67 4.40
C VAL A 74 11.65 -18.80 3.91
N GLU A 75 10.50 -18.88 4.55
CA GLU A 75 9.32 -18.11 4.19
C GLU A 75 9.50 -16.61 4.44
N GLN A 76 10.15 -16.23 5.55
CA GLN A 76 10.51 -14.84 5.80
C GLN A 76 11.48 -14.32 4.74
N ALA A 77 12.56 -15.06 4.44
CA ALA A 77 13.52 -14.66 3.41
C ALA A 77 12.86 -14.55 2.03
N ARG A 78 12.00 -15.51 1.68
CA ARG A 78 11.23 -15.50 0.43
C ARG A 78 10.30 -14.29 0.36
N TRP A 79 9.54 -14.04 1.42
CA TRP A 79 8.57 -12.95 1.46
C TRP A 79 9.24 -11.58 1.38
N TRP A 80 10.25 -11.32 2.23
CA TRP A 80 11.01 -10.08 2.20
C TRP A 80 11.78 -9.90 0.89
N GLY A 81 12.36 -10.99 0.37
CA GLY A 81 13.05 -10.99 -0.92
C GLY A 81 12.12 -10.61 -2.06
N LEU A 82 10.93 -11.21 -2.13
CA LEU A 82 9.94 -10.88 -3.16
C LEU A 82 9.38 -9.47 -2.98
N ALA A 83 9.12 -9.02 -1.76
CA ALA A 83 8.64 -7.67 -1.49
C ALA A 83 9.64 -6.60 -1.96
N LEU A 84 10.93 -6.77 -1.64
CA LEU A 84 11.99 -5.87 -2.09
C LEU A 84 12.22 -5.96 -3.60
N LEU A 85 12.19 -7.18 -4.16
CA LEU A 85 12.35 -7.40 -5.60
C LEU A 85 11.24 -6.71 -6.39
N PHE A 86 9.97 -6.94 -6.03
CA PHE A 86 8.84 -6.30 -6.70
C PHE A 86 8.79 -4.80 -6.42
N GLY A 87 9.18 -4.36 -5.22
CA GLY A 87 9.37 -2.94 -4.92
C GLY A 87 10.36 -2.29 -5.90
N ALA A 88 11.57 -2.82 -6.00
CA ALA A 88 12.59 -2.31 -6.93
C ALA A 88 12.14 -2.41 -8.40
N LEU A 89 11.48 -3.51 -8.77
CA LEU A 89 11.00 -3.74 -10.12
C LEU A 89 9.96 -2.69 -10.54
N PHE A 90 8.93 -2.47 -9.72
CA PHE A 90 7.78 -1.64 -10.09
C PHE A 90 7.92 -0.16 -9.74
N PHE A 91 8.73 0.20 -8.74
CA PHE A 91 8.98 1.61 -8.42
C PHE A 91 10.18 2.22 -9.17
N GLU A 92 11.16 1.42 -9.60
CA GLU A 92 12.38 1.95 -10.19
C GLU A 92 12.66 1.37 -11.57
N TRP A 93 12.89 0.05 -11.68
CA TRP A 93 13.45 -0.52 -12.89
C TRP A 93 12.49 -0.47 -14.09
N LEU A 94 11.28 -1.01 -13.93
CA LEU A 94 10.29 -1.05 -14.99
C LEU A 94 9.86 0.34 -15.47
N PRO A 95 9.47 1.30 -14.59
CA PRO A 95 9.14 2.65 -15.04
C PRO A 95 10.31 3.34 -15.75
N SER A 96 11.55 3.21 -15.24
CA SER A 96 12.71 3.83 -15.87
C SER A 96 13.01 3.26 -17.25
N VAL A 97 12.96 1.93 -17.40
CA VAL A 97 13.13 1.29 -18.71
C VAL A 97 12.07 1.75 -19.70
N LEU A 98 10.82 1.92 -19.26
CA LEU A 98 9.74 2.41 -20.13
C LEU A 98 9.93 3.89 -20.49
N ASP A 99 10.35 4.73 -19.53
CA ASP A 99 10.68 6.13 -19.76
C ASP A 99 11.83 6.29 -20.79
N ASP A 100 12.84 5.43 -20.75
CA ASP A 100 13.97 5.47 -21.67
C ASP A 100 13.66 4.82 -23.03
N SER A 101 12.78 3.82 -23.08
CA SER A 101 12.53 3.00 -24.28
C SER A 101 11.38 3.49 -25.15
N ILE A 102 10.43 4.24 -24.58
CA ILE A 102 9.23 4.70 -25.29
C ILE A 102 9.37 6.20 -25.56
N SER A 103 9.42 6.58 -26.83
CA SER A 103 9.42 7.99 -27.22
C SER A 103 8.05 8.62 -26.97
N TYR A 104 8.03 9.71 -26.19
CA TYR A 104 6.88 10.56 -25.99
C TYR A 104 7.32 12.03 -25.92
N ASP A 105 6.38 12.96 -25.99
CA ASP A 105 6.68 14.40 -25.90
C ASP A 105 7.03 14.79 -24.45
N THR A 106 8.32 14.73 -24.14
CA THR A 106 8.86 15.06 -22.81
C THR A 106 8.72 16.54 -22.46
N GLN A 107 8.50 17.43 -23.44
CA GLN A 107 8.32 18.86 -23.18
C GLN A 107 6.94 19.14 -22.60
N SER A 108 5.89 18.46 -23.07
CA SER A 108 4.53 18.62 -22.56
C SER A 108 4.20 17.71 -21.37
N THR A 109 4.74 16.50 -21.33
CA THR A 109 4.39 15.49 -20.30
C THR A 109 5.42 15.34 -19.17
N GLY A 110 6.63 15.89 -19.34
CA GLY A 110 7.74 15.75 -18.39
C GLY A 110 8.55 14.47 -18.61
N ALA A 111 9.83 14.48 -18.26
CA ALA A 111 10.79 13.42 -18.62
C ALA A 111 10.65 12.07 -17.88
N ARG A 112 9.64 11.90 -17.01
CA ARG A 112 9.45 10.71 -16.17
C ARG A 112 7.97 10.31 -16.09
N LEU A 113 7.32 10.27 -17.25
CA LEU A 113 5.90 9.97 -17.36
C LEU A 113 5.57 8.58 -16.77
N PHE A 114 6.33 7.55 -17.13
CA PHE A 114 6.05 6.19 -16.63
C PHE A 114 6.31 6.09 -15.13
N TYR A 115 7.33 6.74 -14.60
CA TYR A 115 7.53 6.84 -13.15
C TYR A 115 6.30 7.37 -12.42
N VAL A 116 5.70 8.46 -12.92
CA VAL A 116 4.48 9.05 -12.35
C VAL A 116 3.29 8.11 -12.48
N LEU A 117 3.09 7.49 -13.66
CA LEU A 117 1.98 6.57 -13.90
C LEU A 117 2.05 5.31 -13.04
N PHE A 118 3.23 4.71 -12.90
CA PHE A 118 3.43 3.55 -12.03
C PHE A 118 3.22 3.93 -10.57
N THR A 119 3.76 5.07 -10.12
CA THR A 119 3.53 5.56 -8.77
C THR A 119 2.03 5.74 -8.51
N LEU A 120 1.29 6.38 -9.43
CA LEU A 120 -0.16 6.54 -9.33
C LEU A 120 -0.88 5.19 -9.29
N PHE A 121 -0.55 4.29 -10.21
CA PHE A 121 -1.14 2.95 -10.28
C PHE A 121 -0.94 2.18 -8.98
N ILE A 122 0.28 2.18 -8.43
CA ILE A 122 0.59 1.45 -7.20
C ILE A 122 -0.16 2.06 -6.00
N ASN A 123 -0.25 3.39 -5.90
CA ASN A 123 -1.01 4.06 -4.84
C ASN A 123 -2.50 3.71 -4.91
N VAL A 124 -3.10 3.74 -6.11
CA VAL A 124 -4.51 3.36 -6.33
C VAL A 124 -4.73 1.88 -6.05
N HIS A 125 -3.83 1.03 -6.52
CA HIS A 125 -3.87 -0.41 -6.28
C HIS A 125 -3.81 -0.74 -4.79
N HIS A 126 -2.88 -0.14 -4.04
CA HIS A 126 -2.78 -0.31 -2.60
C HIS A 126 -4.06 0.08 -1.89
N TYR A 127 -4.62 1.25 -2.21
CA TYR A 127 -5.89 1.69 -1.64
C TYR A 127 -7.00 0.63 -1.79
N PHE A 128 -7.10 -0.01 -2.97
CA PHE A 128 -8.09 -1.07 -3.19
C PHE A 128 -7.77 -2.35 -2.42
N ILE A 129 -6.52 -2.82 -2.47
CA ILE A 129 -6.12 -4.04 -1.77
C ILE A 129 -6.35 -3.90 -0.27
N ASP A 130 -6.03 -2.75 0.30
CA ASP A 130 -6.22 -2.49 1.72
C ASP A 130 -7.70 -2.51 2.12
N SER A 131 -8.55 -1.98 1.25
CA SER A 131 -10.00 -2.01 1.44
C SER A 131 -10.57 -3.43 1.44
N VAL A 132 -9.83 -4.43 0.96
CA VAL A 132 -10.27 -5.83 0.86
C VAL A 132 -9.58 -6.71 1.91
N ILE A 133 -8.25 -6.65 2.02
CA ILE A 133 -7.46 -7.54 2.87
C ILE A 133 -7.66 -7.18 4.34
N TRP A 134 -7.48 -5.91 4.71
CA TRP A 134 -7.41 -5.46 6.11
C TRP A 134 -8.77 -5.20 6.74
N LYS A 135 -9.84 -5.78 6.21
CA LYS A 135 -11.15 -5.66 6.83
C LYS A 135 -11.19 -6.41 8.15
N GLY A 136 -11.83 -5.80 9.14
CA GLY A 136 -11.98 -6.39 10.48
C GLY A 136 -12.84 -7.66 10.54
N ASP A 137 -13.50 -8.06 9.45
CA ASP A 137 -14.23 -9.32 9.31
C ASP A 137 -13.38 -10.45 8.68
N ASN A 138 -12.17 -10.14 8.18
CA ASN A 138 -11.27 -11.14 7.63
C ASN A 138 -10.66 -11.99 8.75
N GLN A 139 -11.16 -13.21 8.89
CA GLN A 139 -10.71 -14.15 9.92
C GLN A 139 -9.20 -14.41 9.87
N GLU A 140 -8.64 -14.59 8.67
CA GLU A 140 -7.21 -14.89 8.49
C GLU A 140 -6.34 -13.75 9.01
N VAL A 141 -6.74 -12.50 8.75
CA VAL A 141 -6.01 -11.32 9.24
C VAL A 141 -6.12 -11.22 10.75
N ARG A 142 -7.30 -11.45 11.34
CA ARG A 142 -7.47 -11.37 12.81
C ARG A 142 -6.67 -12.41 13.58
N GLU A 143 -6.49 -13.59 13.00
CA GLU A 143 -5.76 -14.69 13.64
C GLU A 143 -4.25 -14.39 13.72
N HIS A 144 -3.72 -13.71 12.71
CA HIS A 144 -2.27 -13.53 12.52
C HIS A 144 -1.79 -12.09 12.71
N LEU A 145 -2.65 -11.07 12.67
CA LEU A 145 -2.29 -9.68 12.95
C LEU A 145 -2.52 -9.33 14.43
N LYS A 146 -1.88 -10.12 15.32
CA LYS A 146 -1.86 -9.87 16.76
C LYS A 146 -0.56 -9.15 17.14
N PRO A 147 -0.56 -8.31 18.18
CA PRO A 147 0.68 -7.80 18.75
C PRO A 147 1.66 -8.96 18.97
N ILE A 148 2.94 -8.74 18.66
CA ILE A 148 3.97 -9.72 19.00
C ILE A 148 4.06 -9.68 20.52
N ASP A 149 3.43 -10.64 21.19
CA ASP A 149 3.43 -10.73 22.64
C ASP A 149 4.88 -10.69 23.13
N GLN A 150 5.14 -9.78 24.06
CA GLN A 150 6.40 -9.69 24.78
C GLN A 150 6.50 -10.93 25.67
N HIS A 151 7.11 -12.00 25.14
CA HIS A 151 7.57 -13.12 25.94
C HIS A 151 8.82 -12.72 26.74
#